data_AF-A0A251ZTM2-F1
#
_entry.id   AF-A0A251ZTM2-F1
#
_cell.length_a   1.000
_cell.length_b   1.000
_cell.length_c   1.000
_cell.angle_alpha   90.00
_cell.angle_beta   90.00
_cell.angle_gamma   90.00
#
_symmetry.space_group_name_H-M   'P 1'
#
loop_
_entity.id
_entity.type
_entity.pdbx_description
1 polymer ?
#
loop_
_entity_poly.entity_id
_entity_poly.type
_entity_poly.pdbx_seq_one_letter_code
_entity_poly.pdbx_strand_id
1 'polypeptide(L)'
;MLFDYQSQYSSGISFFSKEIDNYFIDYIPGKLNQLIITFENADQPKKPRLDKMREAWGATFLTRKGFSVLGIKPKKVDWYRGADLHNFFRSHNFKIFISSFQQVILYGSSMGGFAALTFAEACPNAIVVAFNPQSTLHADLAPWETRYPEGTAQNWTGDFADAYYGIKNAKKVYIAYDPLLDLDRKHVERLTGPNVTLFKMPLVGHIVMGWMGEAGILSTFLDDAFAGTLTESQCQQLARNRRKTARYYIVMGLRTRYTSVALACANKLLNFQHIPLHHQRDFKALIFKHQLWKHILTDQWKNKLISLEKTILFNILKEASDHGFPNLALAICNYVIEQKKISWQILTLAAECQHRLGNLSAGKKLAYQAIKESPSTGNCYRILARILHDMGDLLEAVKAATEGVHVDPNSPLGWKDLATYYKELGQLQPALESAKQAHNLVPYDKSVTILIDSITKLITSEK
;
A
#
# COMPACT_ATOMS: atom_id res chain seq x y z
N MET A 1 5.40 35.59 29.71
CA MET A 1 6.23 35.04 28.61
C MET A 1 5.45 33.88 28.00
N LEU A 2 5.39 33.74 26.67
CA LEU A 2 4.58 32.68 26.03
C LEU A 2 5.26 31.30 26.07
N PHE A 3 6.58 31.26 26.16
CA PHE A 3 7.38 30.03 26.20
C PHE A 3 8.21 29.99 27.48
N ASP A 4 8.46 28.78 27.97
CA ASP A 4 8.99 28.54 29.31
C ASP A 4 10.51 28.24 29.27
N TYR A 5 11.01 27.63 28.20
CA TYR A 5 12.44 27.32 28.03
C TYR A 5 12.88 27.29 26.56
N GLN A 6 14.20 27.27 26.32
CA GLN A 6 14.82 27.11 25.01
C GLN A 6 15.53 25.75 24.91
N SER A 7 15.49 25.11 23.73
CA SER A 7 16.15 23.83 23.46
C SER A 7 16.55 23.70 21.99
N GLN A 8 17.06 22.53 21.60
CA GLN A 8 17.53 22.23 20.26
C GLN A 8 17.18 20.79 19.88
N TYR A 9 16.57 20.60 18.71
CA TYR A 9 16.28 19.28 18.17
C TYR A 9 17.58 18.56 17.75
N SER A 10 17.51 17.24 17.56
CA SER A 10 18.65 16.45 17.07
C SER A 10 19.13 16.86 15.67
N SER A 11 18.29 17.52 14.88
CA SER A 11 18.66 18.14 13.60
C SER A 11 19.45 19.44 13.73
N GLY A 12 19.62 19.95 14.95
CA GLY A 12 20.29 21.22 15.22
C GLY A 12 19.38 22.45 15.17
N ILE A 13 18.07 22.28 14.95
CA ILE A 13 17.12 23.39 14.95
C ILE A 13 16.81 23.82 16.39
N SER A 14 17.14 25.07 16.73
CA SER A 14 16.82 25.68 18.02
C SER A 14 15.36 26.12 18.10
N PHE A 15 14.73 25.95 19.27
CA PHE A 15 13.33 26.31 19.50
C PHE A 15 13.09 26.78 20.93
N PHE A 16 12.01 27.55 21.11
CA PHE A 16 11.41 27.86 22.41
C PHE A 16 10.21 26.95 22.63
N SER A 17 9.98 26.51 23.86
CA SER A 17 8.97 25.49 24.14
C SER A 17 8.05 25.90 25.28
N LYS A 18 6.80 25.48 25.18
CA LYS A 18 5.82 25.46 26.25
C LYS A 18 5.24 24.06 26.35
N GLU A 19 5.24 23.49 27.54
CA GLU A 19 4.52 22.26 27.83
C GLU A 19 3.21 22.58 28.53
N ILE A 20 2.12 22.01 28.01
CA ILE A 20 0.81 21.97 28.67
C ILE A 20 0.40 20.50 28.84
N ASP A 21 -0.67 20.24 29.58
CA ASP A 21 -1.04 18.89 30.02
C ASP A 21 -0.99 17.86 28.89
N ASN A 22 -1.63 18.17 27.74
CA ASN A 22 -1.77 17.23 26.62
C ASN A 22 -0.86 17.54 25.43
N TYR A 23 -0.07 18.61 25.46
CA TYR A 23 0.69 19.07 24.28
C TYR A 23 2.08 19.61 24.63
N PHE A 24 3.00 19.45 23.68
CA PHE A 24 4.19 20.27 23.58
C PHE A 24 3.97 21.31 22.48
N ILE A 25 4.28 22.57 22.76
CA ILE A 25 4.12 23.69 21.84
C ILE A 25 5.48 24.32 21.62
N ASP A 26 6.03 24.14 20.42
CA ASP A 26 7.37 24.61 20.10
C ASP A 26 7.34 25.74 19.08
N TYR A 27 8.00 26.83 19.40
CA TYR A 27 8.23 27.95 18.52
C TYR A 27 9.66 27.95 17.98
N ILE A 28 9.79 27.88 16.66
CA ILE A 28 11.05 27.95 15.93
C ILE A 28 11.10 29.31 15.23
N PRO A 29 12.00 30.22 15.63
CA PRO A 29 12.17 31.50 14.94
C PRO A 29 12.64 31.30 13.50
N GLY A 30 11.97 31.98 12.57
CA GLY A 30 12.33 32.04 11.16
C GLY A 30 12.99 33.36 10.77
N LYS A 31 13.29 33.48 9.47
CA LYS A 31 13.84 34.69 8.84
C LYS A 31 12.74 35.58 8.24
N LEU A 32 11.59 35.01 7.92
CA LEU A 32 10.44 35.70 7.35
C LEU A 32 9.53 36.23 8.46
N ASN A 33 8.85 37.35 8.20
CA ASN A 33 7.79 37.85 9.07
C ASN A 33 6.46 37.11 8.86
N GLN A 34 6.52 35.77 8.77
CA GLN A 34 5.38 34.91 8.51
C GLN A 34 5.45 33.70 9.44
N LEU A 35 4.33 33.42 10.11
CA LEU A 35 4.20 32.33 11.07
C LEU A 35 3.38 31.18 10.47
N ILE A 36 3.93 29.97 10.51
CA ILE A 36 3.19 28.74 10.20
C ILE A 36 2.89 28.00 11.51
N ILE A 37 1.61 27.89 11.85
CA ILE A 37 1.13 27.02 12.92
C ILE A 37 0.86 25.64 12.31
N THR A 38 1.63 24.65 12.74
CA THR A 38 1.63 23.31 12.15
C THR A 38 1.07 22.26 13.10
N PHE A 39 0.24 21.37 12.57
CA PHE A 39 -0.49 20.34 13.32
C PHE A 39 -0.19 18.95 12.76
N GLU A 40 0.07 18.01 13.65
CA GLU A 40 0.30 16.60 13.34
C GLU A 40 -0.94 15.83 12.92
N ASN A 41 -0.73 14.80 12.10
CA ASN A 41 -1.77 13.84 11.74
C ASN A 41 -2.03 12.82 12.87
N ALA A 42 -3.02 11.95 12.66
CA ALA A 42 -3.38 10.87 13.58
C ALA A 42 -2.56 9.58 13.37
N ASP A 43 -1.31 9.66 12.89
CA ASP A 43 -0.49 8.46 12.71
C ASP A 43 -0.26 7.70 14.04
N GLN A 44 -0.30 6.37 14.00
CA GLN A 44 -0.16 5.48 15.16
C GLN A 44 -1.04 5.89 16.37
N PRO A 45 -2.39 5.91 16.24
CA PRO A 45 -3.28 6.52 17.24
C PRO A 45 -3.25 5.86 18.61
N LYS A 46 -2.86 4.58 18.69
CA LYS A 46 -2.73 3.82 19.93
C LYS A 46 -1.43 4.09 20.69
N LYS A 47 -0.46 4.79 20.09
CA LYS A 47 0.86 5.01 20.68
C LYS A 47 0.94 6.40 21.31
N PRO A 48 1.26 6.52 22.60
CA PRO A 48 1.61 7.80 23.20
C PRO A 48 2.79 8.46 22.49
N ARG A 49 2.77 9.80 22.40
CA ARG A 49 3.76 10.64 21.72
C ARG A 49 4.51 11.51 22.74
N LEU A 50 5.11 10.85 23.73
CA LEU A 50 5.69 11.52 24.90
C LEU A 50 7.10 12.08 24.65
N ASP A 51 7.69 11.81 23.49
CA ASP A 51 8.99 12.39 23.12
C ASP A 51 8.82 13.88 22.79
N LYS A 52 9.12 14.73 23.78
CA LYS A 52 9.13 16.18 23.63
C LYS A 52 10.17 16.68 22.64
N MET A 53 11.23 15.91 22.38
CA MET A 53 12.30 16.26 21.42
C MET A 53 11.98 15.84 20.00
N ARG A 54 10.83 15.20 19.75
CA ARG A 54 10.35 14.97 18.40
C ARG A 54 10.08 16.30 17.69
N GLU A 55 10.60 16.44 16.48
CA GLU A 55 10.36 17.62 15.66
C GLU A 55 8.87 17.86 15.38
N ALA A 56 8.49 19.13 15.39
CA ALA A 56 7.18 19.55 14.90
C ALA A 56 6.99 19.15 13.43
N TRP A 57 5.74 18.84 13.07
CA TRP A 57 5.44 18.29 11.75
C TRP A 57 5.79 19.29 10.63
N GLY A 58 6.62 18.85 9.68
CA GLY A 58 7.10 19.67 8.57
C GLY A 58 8.16 20.72 8.94
N ALA A 59 8.59 20.82 10.21
CA ALA A 59 9.51 21.85 10.69
C ALA A 59 10.75 22.01 9.81
N THR A 60 11.49 20.93 9.54
CA THR A 60 12.69 20.97 8.68
C THR A 60 12.44 21.61 7.30
N PHE A 61 11.30 21.35 6.66
CA PHE A 61 10.96 21.95 5.36
C PHE A 61 10.60 23.43 5.50
N LEU A 62 9.77 23.78 6.48
CA LEU A 62 9.26 25.13 6.69
C LEU A 62 10.38 26.08 7.12
N THR A 63 11.27 25.64 8.02
CA THR A 63 12.41 26.45 8.50
C THR A 63 13.45 26.68 7.40
N ARG A 64 13.70 25.68 6.53
CA ARG A 64 14.56 25.86 5.34
C ARG A 64 14.01 26.92 4.38
N LYS A 65 12.68 27.06 4.28
CA LYS A 65 12.02 28.13 3.53
C LYS A 65 12.01 29.48 4.27
N GLY A 66 12.50 29.52 5.51
CA GLY A 66 12.65 30.73 6.31
C GLY A 66 11.43 31.10 7.15
N PHE A 67 10.37 30.29 7.17
CA PHE A 67 9.19 30.58 7.99
C PHE A 67 9.50 30.45 9.48
N SER A 68 8.86 31.30 10.28
CA SER A 68 8.70 31.04 11.71
C SER A 68 7.66 29.94 11.88
N VAL A 69 7.88 29.00 12.80
CA VAL A 69 7.01 27.83 12.96
C VAL A 69 6.53 27.71 14.40
N LEU A 70 5.23 27.54 14.61
CA LEU A 70 4.64 27.12 15.88
C LEU A 70 4.09 25.71 15.73
N GLY A 71 4.80 24.73 16.28
CA GLY A 71 4.44 23.32 16.22
C GLY A 71 3.55 22.90 17.37
N ILE A 72 2.33 22.44 17.07
CA ILE A 72 1.41 21.88 18.06
C ILE A 72 1.53 20.36 18.06
N LYS A 73 2.19 19.84 19.10
CA LYS A 73 2.57 18.42 19.20
C LYS A 73 1.74 17.73 20.29
N PRO A 74 0.68 16.99 19.92
CA PRO A 74 -0.13 16.31 20.92
C PRO A 74 0.62 15.12 21.52
N LYS A 75 0.46 14.89 22.83
CA LYS A 75 1.06 13.75 23.57
C LYS A 75 0.35 12.42 23.26
N LYS A 76 -0.81 12.46 22.60
CA LYS A 76 -1.59 11.31 22.12
C LYS A 76 -2.51 11.76 20.98
N VAL A 77 -3.07 10.85 20.19
CA VAL A 77 -4.11 11.22 19.20
C VAL A 77 -5.39 11.59 19.95
N ASP A 78 -5.64 12.89 20.08
CA ASP A 78 -6.77 13.45 20.83
C ASP A 78 -7.60 14.43 20.01
N TRP A 79 -7.43 14.44 18.68
CA TRP A 79 -8.20 15.29 17.77
C TRP A 79 -8.22 16.77 18.17
N TYR A 80 -7.19 17.22 18.89
CA TYR A 80 -7.06 18.59 19.38
C TYR A 80 -8.24 19.06 20.25
N ARG A 81 -8.85 18.13 21.01
CA ARG A 81 -9.99 18.40 21.90
C ARG A 81 -9.58 18.73 23.34
N GLY A 82 -8.29 18.82 23.65
CA GLY A 82 -7.81 19.19 24.98
C GLY A 82 -8.16 20.64 25.35
N ALA A 83 -8.82 20.82 26.50
CA ALA A 83 -9.26 22.14 26.98
C ALA A 83 -8.07 23.09 27.26
N ASP A 84 -6.92 22.54 27.64
CA ASP A 84 -5.66 23.26 27.83
C ASP A 84 -5.18 23.93 26.53
N LEU A 85 -5.31 23.23 25.39
CA LEU A 85 -4.99 23.80 24.09
C LEU A 85 -6.00 24.86 23.65
N HIS A 86 -7.30 24.62 23.87
CA HIS A 86 -8.32 25.63 23.57
C HIS A 86 -8.09 26.92 24.37
N ASN A 87 -7.74 26.79 25.65
CA ASN A 87 -7.35 27.92 26.49
C ASN A 87 -6.11 28.64 25.95
N PHE A 88 -5.10 27.91 25.45
CA PHE A 88 -3.93 28.50 24.81
C PHE A 88 -4.31 29.37 23.62
N PHE A 89 -5.11 28.86 22.68
CA PHE A 89 -5.58 29.62 21.50
C PHE A 89 -6.51 30.79 21.85
N ARG A 90 -7.27 30.70 22.96
CA ARG A 90 -8.08 31.83 23.46
C ARG A 90 -7.25 32.90 24.17
N SER A 91 -6.05 32.57 24.64
CA SER A 91 -5.28 33.42 25.54
C SER A 91 -4.86 34.75 24.89
N HIS A 92 -4.83 35.80 25.71
CA HIS A 92 -4.36 37.12 25.27
C HIS A 92 -2.90 37.10 24.83
N ASN A 93 -2.05 36.31 25.51
CA ASN A 93 -0.64 36.16 25.15
C ASN A 93 -0.45 35.54 23.76
N PHE A 94 -1.26 34.54 23.40
CA PHE A 94 -1.23 33.97 22.06
C PHE A 94 -1.65 35.00 21.01
N LYS A 95 -2.71 35.76 21.27
CA LYS A 95 -3.17 36.84 20.36
C LYS A 95 -2.11 37.91 20.14
N ILE A 96 -1.43 38.36 21.20
CA ILE A 96 -0.28 39.29 21.09
C ILE A 96 0.83 38.64 20.25
N PHE A 97 1.18 37.40 20.52
CA PHE A 97 2.25 36.72 19.80
C PHE A 97 1.98 36.60 18.30
N ILE A 98 0.77 36.19 17.88
CA ILE A 98 0.47 36.10 16.45
C ILE A 98 0.38 37.47 15.77
N SER A 99 0.06 38.53 16.53
CA SER A 99 -0.04 39.90 16.00
C SER A 99 1.31 40.51 15.59
N SER A 100 2.44 39.94 16.03
CA SER A 100 3.76 40.39 15.59
C SER A 100 4.13 39.91 14.18
N PHE A 101 3.32 39.03 13.58
CA PHE A 101 3.57 38.47 12.26
C PHE A 101 2.69 39.13 11.20
N GLN A 102 3.28 39.40 10.02
CA GLN A 102 2.55 39.98 8.90
C GLN A 102 1.49 39.01 8.34
N GLN A 103 1.78 37.71 8.37
CA GLN A 103 0.86 36.67 7.91
C GLN A 103 0.96 35.46 8.83
N VAL A 104 -0.20 34.94 9.23
CA VAL A 104 -0.33 33.67 9.93
C VAL A 104 -0.91 32.64 8.96
N ILE A 105 -0.34 31.43 8.98
CA ILE A 105 -0.76 30.30 8.16
C ILE A 105 -1.01 29.12 9.09
N LEU A 106 -2.16 28.44 8.95
CA LEU A 106 -2.42 27.18 9.63
C LEU A 106 -2.28 26.03 8.64
N TYR A 107 -1.52 25.01 9.03
CA TYR A 107 -1.08 23.94 8.12
C TYR A 107 -1.18 22.56 8.78
N GLY A 108 -1.81 21.60 8.11
CA GLY A 108 -1.94 20.25 8.64
C GLY A 108 -2.54 19.23 7.67
N SER A 109 -2.48 17.95 8.04
CA SER A 109 -3.10 16.85 7.30
C SER A 109 -3.94 15.95 8.20
N SER A 110 -5.05 15.41 7.69
CA SER A 110 -5.96 14.52 8.42
C SER A 110 -6.45 15.20 9.71
N MET A 111 -6.23 14.61 10.89
CA MET A 111 -6.44 15.24 12.20
C MET A 111 -5.79 16.64 12.34
N GLY A 112 -4.59 16.83 11.82
CA GLY A 112 -3.94 18.14 11.82
C GLY A 112 -4.58 19.11 10.83
N GLY A 113 -5.16 18.60 9.74
CA GLY A 113 -5.96 19.38 8.80
C GLY A 113 -7.26 19.87 9.44
N PHE A 114 -7.92 19.01 10.23
CA PHE A 114 -9.05 19.39 11.08
C PHE A 114 -8.67 20.55 12.02
N ALA A 115 -7.55 20.43 12.74
CA ALA A 115 -7.07 21.47 13.64
C ALA A 115 -6.74 22.77 12.92
N ALA A 116 -6.05 22.71 11.78
CA ALA A 116 -5.71 23.87 10.98
C ALA A 116 -6.95 24.64 10.50
N LEU A 117 -8.00 23.93 10.08
CA LEU A 117 -9.27 24.54 9.69
C LEU A 117 -10.00 25.16 10.88
N THR A 118 -9.97 24.48 12.03
CA THR A 118 -10.83 24.81 13.15
C THR A 118 -10.25 25.94 14.00
N PHE A 119 -8.94 25.92 14.28
CA PHE A 119 -8.26 27.00 15.02
C PHE A 119 -8.07 28.28 14.21
N ALA A 120 -8.47 28.30 12.94
CA ALA A 120 -8.57 29.54 12.15
C ALA A 120 -9.55 30.54 12.80
N GLU A 121 -10.50 30.07 13.61
CA GLU A 121 -11.36 30.92 14.45
C GLU A 121 -10.57 31.80 15.43
N ALA A 122 -9.43 31.31 15.94
CA ALA A 122 -8.55 32.07 16.84
C ALA A 122 -7.49 32.91 16.11
N CYS A 123 -7.39 32.78 14.78
CA CYS A 123 -6.35 33.39 13.95
C CYS A 123 -7.00 34.17 12.78
N PRO A 124 -7.64 35.32 13.05
CA PRO A 124 -8.33 36.08 12.02
C PRO A 124 -7.38 36.47 10.88
N ASN A 125 -7.90 36.48 9.66
CA ASN A 125 -7.13 36.78 8.43
C ASN A 125 -6.03 35.76 8.07
N ALA A 126 -5.96 34.62 8.75
CA ALA A 126 -5.00 33.57 8.40
C ALA A 126 -5.30 32.94 7.05
N ILE A 127 -4.25 32.37 6.44
CA ILE A 127 -4.37 31.42 5.35
C ILE A 127 -4.40 30.02 5.97
N VAL A 128 -5.29 29.15 5.51
CA VAL A 128 -5.34 27.76 5.96
C VAL A 128 -5.00 26.83 4.81
N VAL A 129 -4.12 25.87 5.05
CA VAL A 129 -3.78 24.81 4.09
C VAL A 129 -3.98 23.45 4.74
N ALA A 130 -5.00 22.73 4.31
CA ALA A 130 -5.40 21.45 4.86
C ALA A 130 -5.34 20.33 3.82
N PHE A 131 -4.75 19.20 4.20
CA PHE A 131 -4.67 18.00 3.36
C PHE A 131 -5.58 16.92 3.91
N ASN A 132 -6.48 16.39 3.07
CA ASN A 132 -7.39 15.30 3.39
C ASN A 132 -8.02 15.42 4.80
N PRO A 133 -8.59 16.59 5.16
CA PRO A 133 -9.04 16.85 6.51
C PRO A 133 -10.37 16.18 6.82
N GLN A 134 -10.57 15.88 8.10
CA GLN A 134 -11.92 15.73 8.65
C GLN A 134 -12.46 17.13 8.99
N SER A 135 -13.76 17.33 8.82
CA SER A 135 -14.43 18.58 9.22
C SER A 135 -14.84 18.58 10.70
N THR A 136 -15.19 17.41 11.23
CA THR A 136 -15.58 17.14 12.61
C THR A 136 -15.69 15.61 12.78
N LEU A 137 -15.60 15.08 14.00
CA LEU A 137 -16.01 13.70 14.31
C LEU A 137 -17.21 13.63 15.25
N HIS A 138 -17.96 14.74 15.39
CA HIS A 138 -19.23 14.72 16.09
C HIS A 138 -20.21 13.77 15.34
N ALA A 139 -20.70 12.74 16.03
CA ALA A 139 -21.47 11.65 15.42
C ALA A 139 -22.74 12.14 14.69
N ASP A 140 -23.46 13.11 15.25
CA ASP A 140 -24.67 13.65 14.61
C ASP A 140 -24.37 14.46 13.34
N LEU A 141 -23.17 15.02 13.23
CA LEU A 141 -22.76 15.86 12.11
C LEU A 141 -22.07 15.05 11.00
N ALA A 142 -21.32 14.02 11.37
CA ALA A 142 -20.61 13.15 10.44
C ALA A 142 -20.89 11.65 10.71
N PRO A 143 -22.16 11.19 10.66
CA PRO A 143 -22.50 9.80 10.97
C PRO A 143 -21.92 8.77 9.99
N TRP A 144 -21.44 9.24 8.83
CA TRP A 144 -20.78 8.42 7.83
C TRP A 144 -19.30 8.15 8.12
N GLU A 145 -18.68 8.86 9.08
CA GLU A 145 -17.26 8.68 9.39
C GLU A 145 -17.07 7.48 10.33
N THR A 146 -16.39 6.45 9.84
CA THR A 146 -16.22 5.16 10.53
C THR A 146 -14.76 4.85 10.87
N ARG A 147 -13.80 5.70 10.49
CA ARG A 147 -12.36 5.37 10.54
C ARG A 147 -11.71 5.67 11.89
N TYR A 148 -12.27 6.59 12.67
CA TYR A 148 -11.60 7.16 13.84
C TYR A 148 -12.45 7.03 15.12
N PRO A 149 -12.72 5.81 15.60
CA PRO A 149 -13.51 5.58 16.81
C PRO A 149 -12.95 6.30 18.04
N GLU A 150 -11.62 6.41 18.16
CA GLU A 150 -10.94 7.14 19.23
C GLU A 150 -11.20 8.66 19.20
N GLY A 151 -11.57 9.20 18.05
CA GLY A 151 -11.94 10.60 17.88
C GLY A 151 -13.43 10.83 18.09
N THR A 152 -14.28 9.97 17.54
CA THR A 152 -15.75 10.05 17.75
C THR A 152 -16.14 9.87 19.22
N ALA A 153 -15.33 9.16 20.01
CA ALA A 153 -15.54 8.96 21.45
C ALA A 153 -15.22 10.19 22.33
N GLN A 154 -14.70 11.28 21.76
CA GLN A 154 -14.30 12.46 22.51
C GLN A 154 -15.43 13.46 22.70
N ASN A 155 -15.19 14.49 23.53
CA ASN A 155 -16.15 15.56 23.72
C ASN A 155 -16.10 16.56 22.54
N TRP A 156 -17.19 16.59 21.76
CA TRP A 156 -17.40 17.48 20.62
C TRP A 156 -18.31 18.67 20.93
N THR A 157 -18.54 18.99 22.21
CA THR A 157 -19.22 20.22 22.63
C THR A 157 -18.26 21.40 22.70
N GLY A 158 -18.81 22.63 22.63
CA GLY A 158 -18.07 23.87 22.77
C GLY A 158 -17.42 24.37 21.47
N ASP A 159 -16.47 25.30 21.63
CA ASP A 159 -15.70 25.87 20.53
C ASP A 159 -14.71 24.85 19.93
N PHE A 160 -14.22 25.17 18.74
CA PHE A 160 -13.26 24.37 17.99
C PHE A 160 -13.71 22.92 17.68
N ALA A 161 -15.01 22.63 17.67
CA ALA A 161 -15.56 21.28 17.42
C ALA A 161 -15.92 21.02 15.94
N ASP A 162 -16.07 22.07 15.14
CA ASP A 162 -16.45 21.95 13.73
C ASP A 162 -15.69 22.95 12.87
N ALA A 163 -14.89 22.42 11.94
CA ALA A 163 -14.12 23.20 10.98
C ALA A 163 -14.98 24.14 10.14
N TYR A 164 -16.29 23.86 10.01
CA TYR A 164 -17.25 24.74 9.33
C TYR A 164 -17.23 26.18 9.87
N TYR A 165 -17.05 26.36 11.18
CA TYR A 165 -16.97 27.71 11.79
C TYR A 165 -15.59 28.33 11.59
N GLY A 166 -14.53 27.54 11.76
CA GLY A 166 -13.16 28.02 11.60
C GLY A 166 -12.87 28.56 10.20
N ILE A 167 -13.32 27.88 9.14
CA ILE A 167 -13.07 28.32 7.75
C ILE A 167 -13.67 29.70 7.43
N LYS A 168 -14.71 30.14 8.14
CA LYS A 168 -15.36 31.45 7.89
C LYS A 168 -14.50 32.63 8.36
N ASN A 169 -13.60 32.39 9.31
CA ASN A 169 -12.71 33.41 9.88
C ASN A 169 -11.38 33.55 9.13
N ALA A 170 -11.08 32.59 8.25
CA ALA A 170 -9.86 32.59 7.44
C ALA A 170 -9.99 33.53 6.23
N LYS A 171 -8.88 34.20 5.88
CA LYS A 171 -8.78 34.99 4.64
C LYS A 171 -8.87 34.10 3.40
N LYS A 172 -8.20 32.94 3.43
CA LYS A 172 -8.17 31.98 2.33
C LYS A 172 -7.99 30.57 2.90
N VAL A 173 -8.68 29.60 2.31
CA VAL A 173 -8.60 28.19 2.71
C VAL A 173 -8.29 27.33 1.49
N TYR A 174 -7.24 26.53 1.57
CA TYR A 174 -6.84 25.57 0.54
C TYR A 174 -7.03 24.15 1.07
N ILE A 175 -7.83 23.36 0.36
CA ILE A 175 -8.11 21.97 0.77
C ILE A 175 -7.68 21.01 -0.34
N ALA A 176 -6.64 20.22 -0.08
CA ALA A 176 -6.16 19.19 -1.00
C ALA A 176 -6.74 17.81 -0.63
N TYR A 177 -7.48 17.16 -1.53
CA TYR A 177 -8.14 15.88 -1.26
C TYR A 177 -8.33 15.01 -2.52
N ASP A 178 -8.60 13.72 -2.35
CA ASP A 178 -9.07 12.84 -3.42
C ASP A 178 -10.62 12.86 -3.47
N PRO A 179 -11.24 13.44 -4.51
CA PRO A 179 -12.71 13.47 -4.63
C PRO A 179 -13.34 12.09 -4.90
N LEU A 180 -12.55 11.05 -5.16
CA LEU A 180 -13.05 9.68 -5.38
C LEU A 180 -12.96 8.79 -4.14
N LEU A 181 -12.48 9.33 -3.01
CA LEU A 181 -12.54 8.70 -1.70
C LEU A 181 -13.74 9.23 -0.92
N ASP A 182 -14.76 8.38 -0.76
CA ASP A 182 -16.09 8.79 -0.29
C ASP A 182 -16.07 9.53 1.06
N LEU A 183 -15.37 8.98 2.06
CA LEU A 183 -15.33 9.55 3.41
C LEU A 183 -14.65 10.93 3.45
N ASP A 184 -13.53 11.10 2.75
CA ASP A 184 -12.85 12.40 2.66
C ASP A 184 -13.68 13.41 1.88
N ARG A 185 -14.29 13.00 0.76
CA ARG A 185 -15.16 13.86 -0.04
C ARG A 185 -16.30 14.43 0.80
N LYS A 186 -16.99 13.59 1.59
CA LYS A 186 -18.11 14.02 2.44
C LYS A 186 -17.70 15.05 3.50
N HIS A 187 -16.49 14.95 4.06
CA HIS A 187 -15.96 16.00 4.95
C HIS A 187 -15.69 17.31 4.22
N VAL A 188 -15.06 17.25 3.05
CA VAL A 188 -14.75 18.45 2.27
C VAL A 188 -16.01 19.14 1.74
N GLU A 189 -17.07 18.38 1.42
CA GLU A 189 -18.36 18.94 0.98
C GLU A 189 -19.05 19.80 2.06
N ARG A 190 -18.74 19.59 3.35
CA ARG A 190 -19.20 20.47 4.43
C ARG A 190 -18.47 21.82 4.44
N LEU A 191 -17.29 21.90 3.84
CA LEU A 191 -16.37 23.03 3.94
C LEU A 191 -16.48 23.93 2.71
N THR A 192 -17.55 24.73 2.64
CA THR A 192 -17.85 25.60 1.51
C THR A 192 -17.83 27.08 1.91
N GLY A 193 -17.38 27.93 0.99
CA GLY A 193 -17.31 29.38 1.18
C GLY A 193 -16.54 30.06 0.04
N PRO A 194 -16.73 31.38 -0.18
CA PRO A 194 -16.06 32.11 -1.26
C PRO A 194 -14.53 32.21 -1.07
N ASN A 195 -14.05 31.99 0.15
CA ASN A 195 -12.64 31.96 0.50
C ASN A 195 -11.99 30.56 0.35
N VAL A 196 -12.77 29.52 0.02
CA VAL A 196 -12.30 28.14 -0.09
C VAL A 196 -11.89 27.82 -1.54
N THR A 197 -10.66 27.36 -1.73
CA THR A 197 -10.16 26.81 -3.00
C THR A 197 -9.86 25.31 -2.81
N LEU A 198 -10.48 24.48 -3.65
CA LEU A 198 -10.30 23.02 -3.60
C LEU A 198 -9.20 22.55 -4.56
N PHE A 199 -8.20 21.84 -4.05
CA PHE A 199 -7.22 21.12 -4.84
C PHE A 199 -7.62 19.64 -4.96
N LYS A 200 -8.24 19.29 -6.09
CA LYS A 200 -8.75 17.93 -6.35
C LYS A 200 -7.69 17.06 -7.01
N MET A 201 -7.27 15.99 -6.32
CA MET A 201 -6.29 15.03 -6.83
C MET A 201 -6.91 13.62 -6.88
N PRO A 202 -7.66 13.27 -7.94
CA PRO A 202 -8.36 11.99 -7.98
C PRO A 202 -7.40 10.80 -8.11
N LEU A 203 -7.80 9.67 -7.51
CA LEU A 203 -7.11 8.36 -7.56
C LEU A 203 -5.87 8.25 -6.68
N VAL A 204 -5.73 9.11 -5.67
CA VAL A 204 -4.59 9.08 -4.74
C VAL A 204 -4.97 8.57 -3.34
N GLY A 205 -6.26 8.55 -2.99
CA GLY A 205 -6.76 8.14 -1.69
C GLY A 205 -6.47 9.16 -0.59
N HIS A 206 -6.41 8.71 0.67
CA HIS A 206 -6.32 9.59 1.84
C HIS A 206 -4.98 10.33 1.93
N ILE A 207 -3.85 9.72 1.58
CA ILE A 207 -2.50 10.29 1.81
C ILE A 207 -2.11 11.23 0.66
N VAL A 208 -2.89 12.29 0.42
CA VAL A 208 -2.74 13.16 -0.77
C VAL A 208 -1.35 13.79 -0.83
N MET A 209 -0.83 14.27 0.30
CA MET A 209 0.48 14.92 0.37
C MET A 209 1.63 14.03 -0.14
N GLY A 210 1.64 12.74 0.23
CA GLY A 210 2.66 11.80 -0.23
C GLY A 210 2.67 11.66 -1.75
N TRP A 211 1.48 11.58 -2.36
CA TRP A 211 1.34 11.48 -3.82
C TRP A 211 1.65 12.79 -4.54
N MET A 212 1.43 13.94 -3.89
CA MET A 212 1.91 15.23 -4.39
C MET A 212 3.44 15.30 -4.39
N GLY A 213 4.09 14.72 -3.38
CA GLY A 213 5.54 14.56 -3.32
C GLY A 213 6.06 13.72 -4.50
N GLU A 214 5.49 12.54 -4.70
CA GLU A 214 5.85 11.65 -5.83
C GLU A 214 5.59 12.29 -7.20
N ALA A 215 4.50 13.05 -7.33
CA ALA A 215 4.19 13.77 -8.56
C ALA A 215 5.08 15.02 -8.78
N GLY A 216 5.94 15.38 -7.83
CA GLY A 216 6.84 16.53 -7.90
C GLY A 216 6.11 17.88 -7.82
N ILE A 217 4.93 17.93 -7.20
CA ILE A 217 4.08 19.13 -7.14
C ILE A 217 3.89 19.72 -5.75
N LEU A 218 4.33 19.01 -4.70
CA LEU A 218 4.07 19.43 -3.32
C LEU A 218 4.68 20.78 -2.97
N SER A 219 5.95 21.04 -3.32
CA SER A 219 6.59 22.33 -2.99
C SER A 219 5.89 23.48 -3.72
N THR A 220 5.64 23.34 -5.03
CA THR A 220 4.96 24.37 -5.82
C THR A 220 3.57 24.68 -5.26
N PHE A 221 2.81 23.64 -4.91
CA PHE A 221 1.50 23.83 -4.27
C PHE A 221 1.62 24.60 -2.96
N LEU A 222 2.54 24.21 -2.07
CA LEU A 222 2.69 24.86 -0.77
C LEU A 222 3.17 26.31 -0.90
N ASP A 223 4.08 26.58 -1.83
CA ASP A 223 4.59 27.94 -2.08
C ASP A 223 3.45 28.89 -2.51
N ASP A 224 2.64 28.47 -3.49
CA ASP A 224 1.51 29.26 -3.98
C ASP A 224 0.35 29.35 -2.96
N ALA A 225 0.10 28.27 -2.21
CA ALA A 225 -0.94 28.24 -1.19
C ALA A 225 -0.57 29.13 0.01
N PHE A 226 0.68 29.08 0.48
CA PHE A 226 1.18 29.94 1.57
C PHE A 226 1.23 31.41 1.17
N ALA A 227 1.48 31.71 -0.10
CA ALA A 227 1.38 33.07 -0.63
C ALA A 227 -0.08 33.55 -0.80
N GLY A 228 -1.07 32.64 -0.73
CA GLY A 228 -2.48 32.97 -0.95
C GLY A 228 -2.83 33.27 -2.41
N THR A 229 -2.00 32.86 -3.36
CA THR A 229 -2.13 33.19 -4.78
C THR A 229 -2.72 32.05 -5.61
N LEU A 230 -2.81 30.84 -5.06
CA LEU A 230 -3.26 29.67 -5.80
C LEU A 230 -4.74 29.80 -6.21
N THR A 231 -5.00 29.71 -7.52
CA THR A 231 -6.34 29.74 -8.13
C THR A 231 -6.85 28.34 -8.47
N GLU A 232 -8.15 28.20 -8.70
CA GLU A 232 -8.72 26.92 -9.14
C GLU A 232 -8.12 26.41 -10.47
N SER A 233 -7.85 27.31 -11.41
CA SER A 233 -7.22 26.95 -12.70
C SER A 233 -5.81 26.39 -12.48
N GLN A 234 -5.00 27.05 -11.64
CA GLN A 234 -3.67 26.56 -11.27
C GLN A 234 -3.75 25.22 -10.54
N CYS A 235 -4.71 25.03 -9.62
CA CYS A 235 -4.96 23.74 -8.97
C CYS A 235 -5.20 22.63 -10.00
N GLN A 236 -6.07 22.87 -10.99
CA GLN A 236 -6.38 21.88 -12.03
C GLN A 236 -5.17 21.58 -12.91
N GLN A 237 -4.39 22.60 -13.29
CA GLN A 237 -3.17 22.42 -14.08
C GLN A 237 -2.14 21.59 -13.30
N LEU A 238 -1.86 21.97 -12.06
CA LEU A 238 -0.89 21.30 -11.21
C LEU A 238 -1.29 19.84 -10.94
N ALA A 239 -2.58 19.59 -10.66
CA ALA A 239 -3.12 18.25 -10.42
C ALA A 239 -2.98 17.30 -11.63
N ARG A 240 -2.81 17.78 -12.87
CA ARG A 240 -2.57 16.92 -14.04
C ARG A 240 -1.24 16.17 -13.94
N ASN A 241 -0.26 16.70 -13.20
CA ASN A 241 1.02 16.03 -12.98
C ASN A 241 0.91 14.68 -12.26
N ARG A 242 -0.24 14.38 -11.61
CA ARG A 242 -0.52 13.02 -11.12
C ARG A 242 -0.41 11.94 -12.20
N ARG A 243 -0.56 12.29 -13.49
CA ARG A 243 -0.36 11.37 -14.63
C ARG A 243 1.10 10.94 -14.81
N LYS A 244 2.04 11.54 -14.07
CA LYS A 244 3.44 11.16 -14.03
C LYS A 244 3.74 10.10 -12.96
N THR A 245 2.75 9.67 -12.17
CA THR A 245 2.92 8.65 -11.13
C THR A 245 2.38 7.29 -11.56
N ALA A 246 3.01 6.20 -11.10
CA ALA A 246 2.56 4.85 -11.42
C ALA A 246 1.18 4.57 -10.79
N ARG A 247 0.95 5.08 -9.57
CA ARG A 247 -0.33 4.96 -8.87
C ARG A 247 -1.52 5.38 -9.73
N TYR A 248 -1.41 6.50 -10.45
CA TYR A 248 -2.53 7.00 -11.25
C TYR A 248 -3.05 5.94 -12.24
N TYR A 249 -2.14 5.28 -12.96
CA TYR A 249 -2.51 4.25 -13.93
C TYR A 249 -2.92 2.94 -13.26
N ILE A 250 -2.27 2.56 -12.16
CA ILE A 250 -2.66 1.38 -11.37
C ILE A 250 -4.10 1.51 -10.87
N VAL A 251 -4.42 2.59 -10.16
CA VAL A 251 -5.73 2.78 -9.54
C VAL A 251 -6.80 2.98 -10.62
N MET A 252 -6.49 3.69 -11.71
CA MET A 252 -7.41 3.81 -12.86
C MET A 252 -7.70 2.44 -13.50
N GLY A 253 -6.67 1.65 -13.77
CA GLY A 253 -6.80 0.32 -14.35
C GLY A 253 -7.56 -0.65 -13.45
N LEU A 254 -7.34 -0.56 -12.13
CA LEU A 254 -8.07 -1.38 -11.16
C LEU A 254 -9.52 -0.94 -10.99
N ARG A 255 -9.86 0.34 -11.16
CA ARG A 255 -11.24 0.84 -11.02
C ARG A 255 -12.10 0.67 -12.27
N THR A 256 -11.49 0.70 -13.46
CA THR A 256 -12.26 0.56 -14.72
C THR A 256 -12.88 -0.83 -14.85
N ARG A 257 -14.04 -0.88 -15.54
CA ARG A 257 -14.68 -2.13 -15.99
C ARG A 257 -14.26 -2.52 -17.42
N TYR A 258 -13.59 -1.63 -18.14
CA TYR A 258 -13.21 -1.82 -19.54
C TYR A 258 -11.78 -2.32 -19.66
N THR A 259 -11.60 -3.51 -20.23
CA THR A 259 -10.28 -4.12 -20.47
C THR A 259 -9.38 -3.25 -21.35
N SER A 260 -9.94 -2.52 -22.32
CA SER A 260 -9.17 -1.59 -23.17
C SER A 260 -8.50 -0.46 -22.38
N VAL A 261 -9.20 0.10 -21.39
CA VAL A 261 -8.66 1.12 -20.49
C VAL A 261 -7.61 0.51 -19.56
N ALA A 262 -7.88 -0.68 -19.02
CA ALA A 262 -6.93 -1.39 -18.17
C ALA A 262 -5.62 -1.70 -18.91
N LEU A 263 -5.71 -2.13 -20.16
CA LEU A 263 -4.55 -2.36 -21.02
C LEU A 263 -3.79 -1.06 -21.31
N ALA A 264 -4.49 0.03 -21.62
CA ALA A 264 -3.85 1.34 -21.82
C ALA A 264 -3.10 1.81 -20.56
N CYS A 265 -3.68 1.63 -19.38
CA CYS A 265 -3.03 1.88 -18.10
C CYS A 265 -1.80 1.00 -17.89
N ALA A 266 -1.93 -0.31 -18.14
CA ALA A 266 -0.82 -1.25 -18.04
C ALA A 266 0.34 -0.88 -18.96
N ASN A 267 0.06 -0.53 -20.21
CA ASN A 267 1.06 -0.07 -21.17
C ASN A 267 1.76 1.23 -20.71
N LYS A 268 1.03 2.15 -20.06
CA LYS A 268 1.65 3.33 -19.44
C LYS A 268 2.59 2.96 -18.30
N LEU A 269 2.26 1.95 -17.50
CA LEU A 269 3.13 1.44 -16.43
C LEU A 269 4.44 0.86 -16.95
N LEU A 270 4.44 0.29 -18.17
CA LEU A 270 5.66 -0.24 -18.77
C LEU A 270 6.73 0.85 -19.05
N ASN A 271 6.31 2.11 -19.17
CA ASN A 271 7.24 3.23 -19.42
C ASN A 271 7.94 3.75 -18.16
N PHE A 272 7.51 3.34 -16.96
CA PHE A 272 8.15 3.76 -15.73
C PHE A 272 9.47 3.02 -15.53
N GLN A 273 10.57 3.74 -15.33
CA GLN A 273 11.88 3.12 -15.10
C GLN A 273 11.86 2.15 -13.91
N HIS A 274 11.24 2.57 -12.80
CA HIS A 274 11.06 1.77 -11.60
C HIS A 274 9.59 1.75 -11.17
N ILE A 275 9.08 0.56 -10.85
CA ILE A 275 7.79 0.38 -10.18
C ILE A 275 8.09 -0.07 -8.75
N PRO A 276 7.84 0.76 -7.72
CA PRO A 276 8.04 0.38 -6.32
C PRO A 276 7.34 -0.94 -5.96
N LEU A 277 7.91 -1.72 -5.04
CA LEU A 277 7.40 -3.06 -4.71
C LEU A 277 5.90 -3.09 -4.37
N HIS A 278 5.41 -2.09 -3.61
CA HIS A 278 4.00 -1.98 -3.28
C HIS A 278 3.11 -1.81 -4.54
N HIS A 279 3.59 -1.07 -5.54
CA HIS A 279 2.92 -0.92 -6.83
C HIS A 279 3.06 -2.13 -7.74
N GLN A 280 4.08 -2.97 -7.58
CA GLN A 280 4.20 -4.21 -8.34
C GLN A 280 3.10 -5.22 -7.94
N ARG A 281 2.73 -5.26 -6.65
CA ARG A 281 1.60 -6.07 -6.16
C ARG A 281 0.29 -5.63 -6.81
N ASP A 282 0.06 -4.33 -6.90
CA ASP A 282 -1.14 -3.78 -7.55
C ASP A 282 -1.11 -3.98 -9.07
N PHE A 283 0.07 -3.88 -9.70
CA PHE A 283 0.24 -4.15 -11.13
C PHE A 283 -0.07 -5.61 -11.46
N LYS A 284 0.38 -6.55 -10.62
CA LYS A 284 -0.03 -7.95 -10.68
C LYS A 284 -1.56 -8.09 -10.57
N ALA A 285 -2.20 -7.44 -9.59
CA ALA A 285 -3.65 -7.46 -9.44
C ALA A 285 -4.39 -6.90 -10.67
N LEU A 286 -3.83 -5.87 -11.33
CA LEU A 286 -4.37 -5.31 -12.55
C LEU A 286 -4.36 -6.32 -13.70
N ILE A 287 -3.24 -7.03 -13.89
CA ILE A 287 -3.10 -8.08 -14.91
C ILE A 287 -4.13 -9.19 -14.67
N PHE A 288 -4.26 -9.65 -13.42
CA PHE A 288 -5.22 -10.68 -13.04
C PHE A 288 -6.66 -10.26 -13.32
N LYS A 289 -7.08 -9.10 -12.78
CA LYS A 289 -8.45 -8.63 -12.86
C LYS A 289 -8.97 -8.55 -14.30
N HIS A 290 -8.10 -8.15 -15.23
CA HIS A 290 -8.47 -7.92 -16.63
C HIS A 290 -7.92 -8.97 -17.60
N GLN A 291 -7.33 -10.05 -17.08
CA GLN A 291 -6.75 -11.16 -17.86
C GLN A 291 -5.83 -10.66 -19.00
N LEU A 292 -4.87 -9.79 -18.67
CA LEU A 292 -4.03 -9.11 -19.67
C LEU A 292 -2.93 -10.01 -20.29
N TRP A 293 -3.02 -11.33 -20.07
CA TRP A 293 -2.02 -12.34 -20.44
C TRP A 293 -1.59 -12.29 -21.89
N LYS A 294 -2.54 -12.15 -22.82
CA LYS A 294 -2.30 -12.16 -24.26
C LYS A 294 -1.33 -11.07 -24.75
N HIS A 295 -1.06 -10.04 -23.94
CA HIS A 295 -0.17 -8.94 -24.29
C HIS A 295 1.26 -9.10 -23.77
N ILE A 296 1.53 -10.08 -22.90
CA ILE A 296 2.81 -10.20 -22.17
C ILE A 296 4.00 -10.56 -23.06
N LEU A 297 3.77 -11.02 -24.29
CA LEU A 297 4.83 -11.43 -25.22
C LEU A 297 5.46 -10.30 -26.04
N THR A 298 4.90 -9.09 -26.01
CA THR A 298 5.58 -7.95 -26.63
C THR A 298 6.89 -7.65 -25.90
N ASP A 299 7.93 -7.19 -26.60
CA ASP A 299 9.26 -6.98 -25.99
C ASP A 299 9.21 -6.00 -24.81
N GLN A 300 8.34 -4.99 -24.90
CA GLN A 300 8.13 -4.04 -23.82
C GLN A 300 7.59 -4.73 -22.55
N TRP A 301 6.60 -5.62 -22.70
CA TRP A 301 6.04 -6.37 -21.57
C TRP A 301 7.06 -7.37 -21.02
N LYS A 302 7.74 -8.13 -21.87
CA LYS A 302 8.81 -9.06 -21.46
C LYS A 302 9.84 -8.36 -20.59
N ASN A 303 10.40 -7.26 -21.11
CA ASN A 303 11.42 -6.47 -20.41
C ASN A 303 10.93 -5.90 -19.09
N LYS A 304 9.67 -5.42 -19.04
CA LYS A 304 9.11 -4.94 -17.77
C LYS A 304 8.91 -6.08 -16.78
N LEU A 305 8.33 -7.20 -17.19
CA LEU A 305 8.05 -8.33 -16.30
C LEU A 305 9.33 -8.88 -15.66
N ILE A 306 10.41 -9.04 -16.41
CA ILE A 306 11.69 -9.54 -15.85
C ILE A 306 12.43 -8.52 -14.96
N SER A 307 11.94 -7.29 -14.89
CA SER A 307 12.43 -6.25 -13.97
C SER A 307 11.66 -6.21 -12.64
N LEU A 308 10.54 -6.94 -12.54
CA LEU A 308 9.77 -7.05 -11.31
C LEU A 308 10.52 -7.92 -10.29
N GLU A 309 10.10 -7.80 -9.03
CA GLU A 309 10.54 -8.69 -7.96
C GLU A 309 10.20 -10.14 -8.31
N LYS A 310 11.10 -11.07 -7.97
CA LYS A 310 11.08 -12.47 -8.41
C LYS A 310 9.77 -13.18 -8.05
N THR A 311 9.26 -12.95 -6.84
CA THR A 311 8.01 -13.54 -6.35
C THR A 311 6.80 -12.96 -7.07
N ILE A 312 6.81 -11.65 -7.39
CA ILE A 312 5.76 -11.03 -8.21
C ILE A 312 5.75 -11.62 -9.62
N LEU A 313 6.91 -11.70 -10.28
CA LEU A 313 7.04 -12.29 -11.61
C LEU A 313 6.54 -13.74 -11.62
N PHE A 314 7.04 -14.57 -10.70
CA PHE A 314 6.62 -15.97 -10.60
C PHE A 314 5.10 -16.09 -10.48
N ASN A 315 4.47 -15.31 -9.60
CA ASN A 315 3.01 -15.35 -9.42
C ASN A 315 2.23 -14.95 -10.68
N ILE A 316 2.71 -13.95 -11.42
CA ILE A 316 2.09 -13.53 -12.70
C ILE A 316 2.15 -14.70 -13.70
N LEU A 317 3.31 -15.35 -13.83
CA LEU A 317 3.50 -16.44 -14.80
C LEU A 317 2.76 -17.72 -14.40
N LYS A 318 2.77 -18.06 -13.11
CA LYS A 318 2.06 -19.24 -12.58
C LYS A 318 0.56 -19.13 -12.85
N GLU A 319 -0.03 -17.98 -12.54
CA GLU A 319 -1.45 -17.75 -12.78
C GLU A 319 -1.80 -17.79 -14.28
N ALA A 320 -0.95 -17.21 -15.15
CA ALA A 320 -1.14 -17.27 -16.59
C ALA A 320 -1.21 -18.72 -17.08
N SER A 321 -0.29 -19.57 -16.59
CA SER A 321 -0.29 -21.01 -16.89
C SER A 321 -1.54 -21.72 -16.38
N ASP A 322 -1.96 -21.41 -15.14
CA ASP A 322 -3.16 -22.00 -14.54
C ASP A 322 -4.45 -21.58 -15.24
N HIS A 323 -4.48 -20.40 -15.87
CA HIS A 323 -5.59 -19.91 -16.69
C HIS A 323 -5.53 -20.35 -18.16
N GLY A 324 -4.74 -21.36 -18.49
CA GLY A 324 -4.69 -21.94 -19.84
C GLY A 324 -3.76 -21.23 -20.81
N PHE A 325 -2.81 -20.42 -20.32
CA PHE A 325 -1.75 -19.79 -21.12
C PHE A 325 -0.33 -20.33 -20.79
N PRO A 326 -0.10 -21.66 -20.73
CA PRO A 326 1.21 -22.22 -20.40
C PRO A 326 2.27 -21.87 -21.45
N ASN A 327 1.88 -21.68 -22.71
CA ASN A 327 2.76 -21.23 -23.78
C ASN A 327 3.31 -19.81 -23.53
N LEU A 328 2.45 -18.89 -23.05
CA LEU A 328 2.87 -17.52 -22.74
C LEU A 328 3.79 -17.49 -21.53
N ALA A 329 3.44 -18.22 -20.47
CA ALA A 329 4.26 -18.34 -19.27
C ALA A 329 5.63 -18.93 -19.60
N LEU A 330 5.68 -20.02 -20.37
CA LEU A 330 6.92 -20.66 -20.81
C LEU A 330 7.82 -19.71 -21.61
N ALA A 331 7.25 -18.93 -22.53
CA ALA A 331 8.03 -17.98 -23.32
C ALA A 331 8.72 -16.92 -22.45
N ILE A 332 8.06 -16.44 -21.38
CA ILE A 332 8.71 -15.53 -20.42
C ILE A 332 9.74 -16.28 -19.57
N CYS A 333 9.46 -17.50 -19.11
CA CYS A 333 10.45 -18.29 -18.37
C CYS A 333 11.72 -18.51 -19.18
N ASN A 334 11.61 -18.88 -20.46
CA ASN A 334 12.74 -19.04 -21.37
C ASN A 334 13.50 -17.73 -21.53
N TYR A 335 12.79 -16.60 -21.70
CA TYR A 335 13.42 -15.29 -21.76
C TYR A 335 14.21 -14.96 -20.48
N VAL A 336 13.66 -15.26 -19.29
CA VAL A 336 14.36 -15.09 -18.00
C VAL A 336 15.64 -15.94 -17.92
N ILE A 337 15.57 -17.19 -18.41
CA ILE A 337 16.70 -18.13 -18.46
C ILE A 337 17.78 -17.63 -19.44
N GLU A 338 17.40 -17.15 -20.62
CA GLU A 338 18.29 -16.54 -21.63
C GLU A 338 19.04 -15.33 -21.06
N GLN A 339 18.36 -14.52 -20.24
CA GLN A 339 18.97 -13.40 -19.50
C GLN A 339 19.81 -13.85 -18.29
N LYS A 340 20.08 -15.15 -18.15
CA LYS A 340 20.86 -15.77 -17.06
C LYS A 340 20.31 -15.50 -15.66
N LYS A 341 19.02 -15.17 -15.53
CA LYS A 341 18.33 -14.95 -14.25
C LYS A 341 17.68 -16.24 -13.74
N ILE A 342 18.45 -17.33 -13.70
CA ILE A 342 17.97 -18.67 -13.38
C ILE A 342 17.56 -18.76 -11.90
N SER A 343 16.43 -19.42 -11.62
CA SER A 343 16.03 -19.82 -10.28
C SER A 343 15.24 -21.13 -10.36
N TRP A 344 15.25 -21.90 -9.26
CA TRP A 344 14.45 -23.13 -9.18
C TRP A 344 12.97 -22.87 -9.47
N GLN A 345 12.42 -21.72 -9.06
CA GLN A 345 11.02 -21.34 -9.27
C GLN A 345 10.69 -21.21 -10.77
N ILE A 346 11.55 -20.51 -11.52
CA ILE A 346 11.36 -20.30 -12.96
C ILE A 346 11.58 -21.60 -13.74
N LEU A 347 12.60 -22.39 -13.38
CA LEU A 347 12.85 -23.69 -14.01
C LEU A 347 11.70 -24.67 -13.76
N THR A 348 11.20 -24.74 -12.53
CA THR A 348 10.06 -25.60 -12.17
C THR A 348 8.81 -25.19 -12.92
N LEU A 349 8.52 -23.88 -13.00
CA LEU A 349 7.37 -23.39 -13.75
C LEU A 349 7.52 -23.65 -15.26
N ALA A 350 8.73 -23.48 -15.82
CA ALA A 350 9.00 -23.82 -17.21
C ALA A 350 8.78 -25.32 -17.49
N ALA A 351 9.24 -26.20 -16.59
CA ALA A 351 9.00 -27.64 -16.68
C ALA A 351 7.50 -27.97 -16.63
N GLU A 352 6.76 -27.37 -15.69
CA GLU A 352 5.29 -27.52 -15.59
C GLU A 352 4.59 -27.04 -16.87
N CYS A 353 5.03 -25.92 -17.45
CA CYS A 353 4.45 -25.43 -18.70
C CYS A 353 4.75 -26.36 -19.89
N GLN A 354 5.97 -26.90 -20.00
CA GLN A 354 6.31 -27.89 -21.03
C GLN A 354 5.50 -29.17 -20.88
N HIS A 355 5.28 -29.63 -19.64
CA HIS A 355 4.42 -30.77 -19.32
C HIS A 355 3.00 -30.55 -19.82
N ARG A 356 2.39 -29.40 -19.50
CA ARG A 356 1.04 -29.02 -19.96
C ARG A 356 0.93 -28.89 -21.48
N LEU A 357 2.03 -28.60 -22.18
CA LEU A 357 2.10 -28.53 -23.64
C LEU A 357 2.44 -29.88 -24.30
N GLY A 358 2.62 -30.96 -23.53
CA GLY A 358 2.96 -32.29 -24.04
C GLY A 358 4.44 -32.49 -24.39
N ASN A 359 5.30 -31.50 -24.15
CA ASN A 359 6.73 -31.55 -24.46
C ASN A 359 7.53 -32.23 -23.34
N LEU A 360 7.21 -33.50 -23.06
CA LEU A 360 7.69 -34.23 -21.88
C LEU A 360 9.23 -34.27 -21.77
N SER A 361 9.93 -34.55 -22.87
CA SER A 361 11.40 -34.59 -22.90
C SER A 361 12.06 -33.25 -22.54
N ALA A 362 11.48 -32.13 -22.96
CA ALA A 362 11.97 -30.80 -22.60
C ALA A 362 11.64 -30.46 -21.14
N GLY A 363 10.42 -30.81 -20.68
CA GLY A 363 10.00 -30.68 -19.29
C GLY A 363 10.91 -31.44 -18.33
N LYS A 364 11.24 -32.70 -18.63
CA LYS A 364 12.14 -33.55 -17.84
C LYS A 364 13.52 -32.91 -17.66
N LYS A 365 14.11 -32.37 -18.74
CA LYS A 365 15.40 -31.65 -18.67
C LYS A 365 15.35 -30.44 -17.75
N LEU A 366 14.30 -29.62 -17.86
CA LEU A 366 14.11 -28.43 -17.01
C LEU A 366 13.87 -28.80 -15.54
N ALA A 367 13.12 -29.87 -15.27
CA ALA A 367 12.86 -30.35 -13.93
C ALA A 367 14.14 -30.84 -13.23
N TYR A 368 15.01 -31.57 -13.93
CA TYR A 368 16.35 -31.92 -13.40
C TYR A 368 17.22 -30.69 -13.12
N GLN A 369 17.18 -29.68 -13.99
CA GLN A 369 17.88 -28.42 -13.74
C GLN A 369 17.33 -27.71 -12.50
N ALA A 370 16.00 -27.71 -12.30
CA ALA A 370 15.37 -27.13 -11.12
C ALA A 370 15.80 -27.83 -9.82
N ILE A 371 15.85 -29.17 -9.83
CA ILE A 371 16.34 -29.98 -8.70
C ILE A 371 17.82 -29.70 -8.43
N LYS A 372 18.65 -29.62 -9.47
CA LYS A 372 20.08 -29.30 -9.31
C LYS A 372 20.27 -27.94 -8.62
N GLU A 373 19.42 -26.97 -8.95
CA GLU A 373 19.47 -25.63 -8.36
C GLU A 373 18.91 -25.56 -6.94
N SER A 374 17.91 -26.40 -6.61
CA SER A 374 17.39 -26.49 -5.25
C SER A 374 16.98 -27.93 -4.91
N PRO A 375 17.93 -28.76 -4.43
CA PRO A 375 17.69 -30.17 -4.13
C PRO A 375 16.73 -30.41 -2.96
N SER A 376 16.47 -29.39 -2.13
CA SER A 376 15.58 -29.46 -0.97
C SER A 376 14.14 -29.00 -1.27
N THR A 377 13.81 -28.73 -2.54
CA THR A 377 12.47 -28.24 -2.91
C THR A 377 11.60 -29.37 -3.44
N GLY A 378 10.64 -29.84 -2.62
CA GLY A 378 9.73 -30.95 -2.96
C GLY A 378 8.90 -30.73 -4.23
N ASN A 379 8.48 -29.50 -4.51
CA ASN A 379 7.71 -29.21 -5.73
C ASN A 379 8.51 -29.47 -7.02
N CYS A 380 9.84 -29.35 -7.02
CA CYS A 380 10.67 -29.67 -8.19
C CYS A 380 10.56 -31.17 -8.54
N TYR A 381 10.67 -32.03 -7.52
CA TYR A 381 10.54 -33.48 -7.65
C TYR A 381 9.12 -33.90 -8.04
N ARG A 382 8.10 -33.25 -7.48
CA ARG A 382 6.70 -33.53 -7.84
C ARG A 382 6.43 -33.26 -9.32
N ILE A 383 6.95 -32.17 -9.88
CA ILE A 383 6.84 -31.87 -11.32
C ILE A 383 7.62 -32.91 -12.15
N LEU A 384 8.84 -33.29 -11.75
CA LEU A 384 9.59 -34.35 -12.43
C LEU A 384 8.82 -35.69 -12.42
N ALA A 385 8.27 -36.10 -11.28
CA ALA A 385 7.55 -37.36 -11.12
C ALA A 385 6.32 -37.42 -12.03
N ARG A 386 5.53 -36.33 -12.09
CA ARG A 386 4.38 -36.22 -13.00
C ARG A 386 4.77 -36.32 -14.47
N ILE A 387 5.90 -35.72 -14.85
CA ILE A 387 6.41 -35.81 -16.23
C ILE A 387 6.86 -37.24 -16.55
N LEU A 388 7.59 -37.90 -15.64
CA LEU A 388 8.05 -39.28 -15.81
C LEU A 388 6.89 -40.26 -15.91
N HIS A 389 5.86 -40.06 -15.09
CA HIS A 389 4.62 -40.83 -15.14
C HIS A 389 3.97 -40.74 -16.52
N ASP A 390 3.79 -39.52 -17.05
CA ASP A 390 3.18 -39.31 -18.37
C ASP A 390 4.09 -39.77 -19.53
N MET A 391 5.39 -39.98 -19.29
CA MET A 391 6.31 -40.64 -20.23
C MET A 391 6.21 -42.17 -20.20
N GLY A 392 5.51 -42.76 -19.21
CA GLY A 392 5.45 -44.21 -18.99
C GLY A 392 6.60 -44.76 -18.12
N ASP A 393 7.50 -43.91 -17.63
CA ASP A 393 8.63 -44.29 -16.78
C ASP A 393 8.19 -44.46 -15.31
N LEU A 394 7.22 -45.32 -15.04
CA LEU A 394 6.53 -45.42 -13.73
C LEU A 394 7.49 -45.65 -12.55
N LEU A 395 8.52 -46.48 -12.72
CA LEU A 395 9.53 -46.74 -11.67
C LEU A 395 10.32 -45.47 -11.31
N GLU A 396 10.71 -44.68 -12.30
CA GLU A 396 11.42 -43.42 -12.06
C GLU A 396 10.49 -42.35 -11.49
N ALA A 397 9.21 -42.36 -11.88
CA ALA A 397 8.18 -41.49 -11.31
C ALA A 397 8.02 -41.74 -9.80
N VAL A 398 7.95 -43.01 -9.38
CA VAL A 398 7.93 -43.39 -7.96
C VAL A 398 9.18 -42.89 -7.25
N LYS A 399 10.39 -43.16 -7.77
CA LYS A 399 11.65 -42.68 -7.16
C LYS A 399 11.65 -41.17 -6.96
N ALA A 400 11.30 -40.41 -8.01
CA ALA A 400 11.24 -38.96 -7.93
C ALA A 400 10.19 -38.48 -6.91
N ALA A 401 9.00 -39.10 -6.88
CA ALA A 401 7.96 -38.76 -5.91
C ALA A 401 8.36 -39.10 -4.46
N THR A 402 9.04 -40.22 -4.23
CA THR A 402 9.59 -40.62 -2.92
C THR A 402 10.60 -39.58 -2.41
N GLU A 403 11.56 -39.17 -3.25
CA GLU A 403 12.50 -38.09 -2.89
C GLU A 403 11.75 -36.78 -2.62
N GLY A 404 10.73 -36.46 -3.42
CA GLY A 404 9.91 -35.26 -3.27
C GLY A 404 9.21 -35.15 -1.91
N VAL A 405 8.61 -36.25 -1.43
CA VAL A 405 7.96 -36.28 -0.10
C VAL A 405 8.97 -36.42 1.04
N HIS A 406 10.18 -36.96 0.77
CA HIS A 406 11.24 -36.98 1.77
C HIS A 406 11.76 -35.57 2.06
N VAL A 407 11.98 -34.75 1.02
CA VAL A 407 12.43 -33.36 1.19
C VAL A 407 11.31 -32.41 1.64
N ASP A 408 10.06 -32.72 1.30
CA ASP A 408 8.87 -31.95 1.70
C ASP A 408 7.75 -32.87 2.24
N PRO A 409 7.87 -33.34 3.49
CA PRO A 409 6.93 -34.29 4.08
C PRO A 409 5.55 -33.69 4.35
N ASN A 410 5.41 -32.37 4.29
CA ASN A 410 4.15 -31.66 4.52
C ASN A 410 3.36 -31.40 3.23
N SER A 411 3.74 -32.01 2.10
CA SER A 411 3.09 -31.84 0.80
C SER A 411 1.96 -32.85 0.57
N PRO A 412 0.67 -32.48 0.71
CA PRO A 412 -0.44 -33.43 0.54
C PRO A 412 -0.54 -33.92 -0.91
N LEU A 413 -0.27 -33.02 -1.87
CA LEU A 413 -0.24 -33.36 -3.29
C LEU A 413 0.91 -34.32 -3.63
N GLY A 414 2.09 -34.15 -3.01
CA GLY A 414 3.21 -35.07 -3.21
C GLY A 414 2.88 -36.50 -2.75
N TRP A 415 2.32 -36.64 -1.55
CA TRP A 415 1.89 -37.93 -1.01
C TRP A 415 0.78 -38.59 -1.83
N LYS A 416 -0.17 -37.80 -2.33
CA LYS A 416 -1.24 -38.29 -3.21
C LYS A 416 -0.71 -38.78 -4.57
N ASP A 417 0.20 -38.02 -5.18
CA ASP A 417 0.84 -38.41 -6.46
C ASP A 417 1.62 -39.72 -6.25
N LEU A 418 2.42 -39.83 -5.18
CA LEU A 418 3.17 -41.04 -4.83
C LEU A 418 2.27 -42.26 -4.60
N ALA A 419 1.17 -42.09 -3.87
CA ALA A 419 0.19 -43.15 -3.64
C ALA A 419 -0.43 -43.67 -4.93
N THR A 420 -0.72 -42.77 -5.87
CA THR A 420 -1.26 -43.12 -7.19
C THR A 420 -0.25 -43.94 -7.98
N TYR A 421 1.01 -43.52 -8.02
CA TYR A 421 2.05 -44.24 -8.75
C TYR A 421 2.35 -45.62 -8.15
N TYR A 422 2.38 -45.76 -6.82
CA TYR A 422 2.53 -47.07 -6.18
C TYR A 422 1.36 -48.01 -6.48
N LYS A 423 0.13 -47.48 -6.50
CA LYS A 423 -1.06 -48.26 -6.84
C LYS A 423 -0.96 -48.80 -8.27
N GLU A 424 -0.57 -47.95 -9.23
CA GLU A 424 -0.39 -48.37 -10.63
C GLU A 424 0.75 -49.37 -10.80
N LEU A 425 1.78 -49.31 -9.95
CA LEU A 425 2.88 -50.27 -9.92
C LEU A 425 2.48 -51.62 -9.26
N GLY A 426 1.27 -51.72 -8.71
CA GLY A 426 0.81 -52.90 -7.95
C GLY A 426 1.37 -52.98 -6.53
N GLN A 427 2.08 -51.96 -6.05
CA GLN A 427 2.60 -51.90 -4.68
C GLN A 427 1.54 -51.34 -3.74
N LEU A 428 0.52 -52.14 -3.45
CA LEU A 428 -0.68 -51.68 -2.77
C LEU A 428 -0.46 -51.23 -1.31
N GLN A 429 0.47 -51.86 -0.58
CA GLN A 429 0.76 -51.46 0.81
C GLN A 429 1.45 -50.08 0.89
N PRO A 430 2.57 -49.81 0.18
CA PRO A 430 3.14 -48.47 0.09
C PRO A 430 2.16 -47.41 -0.46
N ALA A 431 1.28 -47.80 -1.39
CA ALA A 431 0.24 -46.92 -1.90
C ALA A 431 -0.73 -46.49 -0.80
N LEU A 432 -1.21 -47.43 0.02
CA LEU A 432 -2.14 -47.16 1.12
C LEU A 432 -1.50 -46.28 2.21
N GLU A 433 -0.24 -46.56 2.56
CA GLU A 433 0.52 -45.75 3.53
C GLU A 433 0.67 -44.30 3.05
N SER A 434 1.09 -44.12 1.79
CA SER A 434 1.24 -42.79 1.17
C SER A 434 -0.10 -42.04 1.12
N ALA A 435 -1.20 -42.73 0.76
CA ALA A 435 -2.53 -42.14 0.72
C ALA A 435 -3.02 -41.72 2.11
N LYS A 436 -2.71 -42.50 3.15
CA LYS A 436 -2.99 -42.15 4.55
C LYS A 436 -2.20 -40.93 5.00
N GLN A 437 -0.93 -40.78 4.60
CA GLN A 437 -0.17 -39.56 4.88
C GLN A 437 -0.80 -38.33 4.22
N ALA A 438 -1.20 -38.43 2.94
CA ALA A 438 -1.94 -37.35 2.27
C ALA A 438 -3.25 -37.00 3.01
N HIS A 439 -3.99 -38.00 3.48
CA HIS A 439 -5.22 -37.81 4.24
C HIS A 439 -4.98 -37.19 5.62
N ASN A 440 -3.93 -37.58 6.33
CA ASN A 440 -3.59 -36.99 7.63
C ASN A 440 -3.30 -35.48 7.52
N LEU A 441 -2.65 -35.07 6.43
CA LEU A 441 -2.39 -33.65 6.16
C LEU A 441 -3.66 -32.90 5.76
N VAL A 442 -4.57 -33.53 5.01
CA VAL A 442 -5.85 -32.92 4.56
C VAL A 442 -7.00 -33.93 4.68
N PRO A 443 -7.60 -34.09 5.89
CA PRO A 443 -8.59 -35.16 6.13
C PRO A 443 -9.88 -35.03 5.33
N TYR A 444 -10.18 -33.83 4.85
CA TYR A 444 -11.40 -33.52 4.11
C TYR A 444 -11.24 -33.61 2.58
N ASP A 445 -10.07 -34.01 2.06
CA ASP A 445 -9.91 -34.24 0.62
C ASP A 445 -10.60 -35.54 0.19
N LYS A 446 -11.77 -35.39 -0.43
CA LYS A 446 -12.57 -36.51 -0.96
C LYS A 446 -11.80 -37.34 -1.98
N SER A 447 -10.92 -36.73 -2.79
CA SER A 447 -10.16 -37.44 -3.80
C SER A 447 -9.15 -38.42 -3.20
N VAL A 448 -8.58 -38.07 -2.05
CA VAL A 448 -7.69 -38.96 -1.29
C VAL A 448 -8.49 -40.08 -0.61
N THR A 449 -9.67 -39.77 -0.07
CA THR A 449 -10.56 -40.78 0.53
C THR A 449 -10.95 -41.85 -0.51
N ILE A 450 -11.35 -41.43 -1.70
CA ILE A 450 -11.67 -42.33 -2.82
C ILE A 450 -10.45 -43.19 -3.21
N LEU A 451 -9.25 -42.60 -3.21
CA LEU A 451 -8.01 -43.33 -3.50
C LEU A 451 -7.74 -44.41 -2.44
N ILE A 452 -7.90 -44.09 -1.14
CA ILE A 452 -7.76 -45.04 -0.03
C ILE A 452 -8.74 -46.20 -0.19
N ASP A 453 -10.02 -45.91 -0.44
CA ASP A 453 -11.06 -46.94 -0.61
C ASP A 453 -10.75 -47.84 -1.80
N SER A 454 -10.29 -47.25 -2.91
CA SER A 454 -9.91 -48.00 -4.12
C SER A 454 -8.72 -48.92 -3.86
N ILE A 455 -7.69 -48.46 -3.16
CA ILE A 455 -6.52 -49.28 -2.83
C ILE A 455 -6.92 -50.39 -1.85
N THR A 456 -7.73 -50.07 -0.85
CA THR A 456 -8.19 -51.04 0.17
C THR A 456 -8.99 -52.18 -0.48
N LYS A 457 -9.89 -51.86 -1.42
CA LYS A 457 -10.63 -52.88 -2.18
C LYS A 457 -9.70 -53.83 -2.95
N LEU A 458 -8.68 -53.29 -3.61
CA LEU A 458 -7.69 -54.10 -4.35
C LEU A 458 -6.93 -55.05 -3.40
N ILE A 459 -6.50 -54.56 -2.24
CA ILE A 459 -5.83 -55.38 -1.21
C ILE A 459 -6.73 -56.51 -0.72
N THR A 460 -8.02 -56.23 -0.53
CA THR A 460 -9.00 -57.24 -0.06
C THR A 460 -9.39 -58.26 -1.14
N SER A 461 -9.24 -57.92 -2.43
CA SER A 461 -9.53 -58.84 -3.54
C SER A 461 -8.35 -59.75 -3.92
N GLU A 462 -7.14 -59.44 -3.46
CA GLU A 462 -5.93 -60.27 -3.66
C GLU A 462 -5.72 -61.31 -2.54
N LYS A 463 -6.52 -61.26 -1.48
CA LYS A 463 -6.57 -62.25 -0.40
C LYS A 463 -7.72 -63.21 -0.60
#